data_AF-A0A0F9RCW8-F1
#
_entry.id   AF-A0A0F9RCW8-F1
#
_cell.length_a   1.000
_cell.length_b   1.000
_cell.length_c   1.000
_cell.angle_alpha   90.00
_cell.angle_beta   90.00
_cell.angle_gamma   90.00
#
_symmetry.space_group_name_H-M   'P 1'
#
loop_
_entity.id
_entity.type
_entity.pdbx_description
1 polymer ?
#
loop_
_entity_poly.entity_id
_entity_poly.type
_entity_poly.pdbx_seq_one_letter_code
_entity_poly.pdbx_strand_id
1 'polypeptide(L)'
;MASCGRLTDERARAIARAYCSNGYDKTNGLRSVVKDDGTQYYSESYCISLGHKLYSNIRVKAEIDRIMADNRAENKLTVQQVLDDLDDGLQKAKTKQDLNAIARFCELRGKHLAMFTDRHIDVTDAIAPELSPEDQEKVRAALIRLVPGGRKDIA
;
A
#
# COMPACT_ATOMS: atom_id res chain seq x y z
N MET A 1 0.14 -36.77 19.72
CA MET A 1 0.47 -36.36 18.34
C MET A 1 -0.55 -35.30 17.91
N ALA A 2 -0.19 -34.01 17.96
CA ALA A 2 -1.11 -32.93 17.61
C ALA A 2 -1.32 -32.91 16.08
N SER A 3 -2.55 -33.16 15.64
CA SER A 3 -2.93 -33.03 14.24
C SER A 3 -2.49 -31.66 13.75
N CYS A 4 -1.75 -31.61 12.63
CA CYS A 4 -1.51 -30.40 11.87
C CYS A 4 -2.87 -29.95 11.30
N GLY A 5 -3.68 -29.29 12.15
CA GLY A 5 -5.04 -28.91 11.84
C GLY A 5 -5.01 -27.94 10.67
N ARG A 6 -5.71 -28.29 9.59
CA ARG A 6 -5.91 -27.41 8.43
C ARG A 6 -6.31 -26.03 8.94
N LEU A 7 -5.64 -25.00 8.44
CA LEU A 7 -5.99 -23.61 8.76
C LEU A 7 -7.45 -23.37 8.35
N THR A 8 -8.32 -23.14 9.33
CA THR A 8 -9.75 -22.84 9.10
C THR A 8 -9.90 -21.45 8.53
N ASP A 9 -11.01 -21.19 7.83
CA ASP A 9 -11.28 -19.86 7.24
C ASP A 9 -11.44 -18.80 8.33
N GLU A 10 -12.02 -19.17 9.48
CA GLU A 10 -12.12 -18.31 10.65
C GLU A 10 -10.75 -17.91 11.20
N ARG A 11 -9.83 -18.88 11.33
CA ARG A 11 -8.47 -18.58 11.78
C ARG A 11 -7.70 -17.77 10.75
N ALA A 12 -7.89 -18.03 9.46
CA ALA A 12 -7.29 -17.23 8.39
C ALA A 12 -7.75 -15.76 8.46
N ARG A 13 -9.05 -15.53 8.69
CA ARG A 13 -9.63 -14.19 8.91
C ARG A 13 -9.05 -13.50 10.14
N ALA A 14 -8.93 -14.22 11.27
CA ALA A 14 -8.35 -13.68 12.49
C ALA A 14 -6.90 -13.24 12.29
N ILE A 15 -6.08 -14.06 11.62
CA ILE A 15 -4.69 -13.73 11.28
C ILE A 15 -4.61 -12.50 10.36
N ALA A 16 -5.44 -12.45 9.32
CA ALA A 16 -5.46 -11.35 8.37
C ALA A 16 -5.85 -10.03 9.05
N ARG A 17 -6.91 -10.02 9.86
CA ARG A 17 -7.34 -8.84 10.63
C ARG A 17 -6.26 -8.37 11.57
N ALA A 18 -5.71 -9.28 12.38
CA ALA A 18 -4.67 -8.95 13.34
C ALA A 18 -3.43 -8.36 12.66
N TYR A 19 -3.06 -8.86 11.49
CA TYR A 19 -1.98 -8.30 10.68
C TYR A 19 -2.26 -6.88 10.18
N CYS A 20 -3.44 -6.64 9.59
CA CYS A 20 -3.82 -5.33 9.10
C CYS A 20 -3.95 -4.30 10.24
N SER A 21 -4.51 -4.70 11.39
CA SER A 21 -4.67 -3.82 12.57
C SER A 21 -3.33 -3.48 13.25
N ASN A 22 -2.31 -4.33 13.13
CA ASN A 22 -0.97 -4.07 13.67
C ASN A 22 -0.03 -3.43 12.64
N GLY A 23 -0.57 -2.64 11.71
CA GLY A 23 0.25 -1.88 10.75
C GLY A 23 1.09 -2.78 9.82
N TYR A 24 0.60 -3.96 9.48
CA TYR A 24 1.29 -4.92 8.63
C TYR A 24 2.59 -5.48 9.22
N ASP A 25 2.70 -5.49 10.55
CA ASP A 25 3.73 -6.23 11.28
C ASP A 25 3.34 -7.70 11.46
N LYS A 26 4.12 -8.61 10.87
CA LYS A 26 3.85 -10.06 10.88
C LYS A 26 3.98 -10.66 12.27
N THR A 27 4.92 -10.19 13.06
CA THR A 27 5.22 -10.76 14.38
C THR A 27 4.19 -10.28 15.39
N ASN A 28 3.96 -8.97 15.44
CA ASN A 28 2.97 -8.39 16.35
C ASN A 28 1.54 -8.77 15.95
N GLY A 29 1.26 -8.84 14.64
CA GLY A 29 -0.01 -9.36 14.13
C GLY A 29 -0.29 -10.77 14.65
N LEU A 30 0.64 -11.71 14.54
CA LEU A 30 0.44 -13.07 15.06
C LEU A 30 0.32 -13.16 16.58
N ARG A 31 1.09 -12.35 17.33
CA ARG A 31 0.98 -12.28 18.80
C ARG A 31 -0.42 -11.87 19.27
N SER A 32 -1.09 -11.01 18.51
CA SER A 32 -2.44 -10.55 18.82
C SER A 32 -3.57 -11.51 18.42
N VAL A 33 -3.26 -12.64 17.79
CA VAL A 33 -4.29 -13.63 17.43
C VAL A 33 -4.65 -14.45 18.68
N VAL A 34 -5.79 -14.12 19.28
CA VAL A 34 -6.33 -14.78 20.48
C VAL A 34 -7.48 -15.72 20.14
N LYS A 35 -7.63 -16.77 20.93
CA LYS A 35 -8.77 -17.69 20.93
C LYS A 35 -9.95 -17.08 21.68
N ASP A 36 -11.11 -17.73 21.57
CA ASP A 36 -12.33 -17.31 22.26
C ASP A 36 -12.18 -17.30 23.79
N ASP A 37 -11.28 -18.13 24.33
CA ASP A 37 -10.94 -18.18 25.75
C ASP A 37 -9.92 -17.10 26.19
N GLY A 38 -9.54 -16.18 25.30
CA GLY A 38 -8.57 -15.12 25.54
C GLY A 38 -7.10 -15.58 25.51
N THR A 39 -6.82 -16.87 25.30
CA THR A 39 -5.44 -17.36 25.19
C THR A 39 -4.87 -17.12 23.79
N GLN A 40 -3.56 -16.94 23.69
CA GLN A 40 -2.90 -16.78 22.39
C GLN A 40 -2.97 -18.09 21.56
N TYR A 41 -3.24 -17.95 20.26
CA TYR A 41 -3.20 -19.08 19.33
C TYR A 41 -1.79 -19.60 19.08
N TYR A 42 -0.78 -18.73 19.16
CA TYR A 42 0.60 -19.02 18.81
C TYR A 42 1.54 -18.64 19.95
N SER A 43 2.55 -19.46 20.20
CA SER A 43 3.60 -19.12 21.15
C SER A 43 4.48 -17.99 20.60
N GLU A 44 5.06 -17.23 21.51
CA GLU A 44 6.02 -16.16 21.21
C GLU A 44 7.16 -16.62 20.28
N SER A 45 7.75 -17.78 20.61
CA SER A 45 8.79 -18.42 19.79
C SER A 45 8.34 -18.75 18.37
N TYR A 46 7.09 -19.18 18.20
CA TYR A 46 6.53 -19.49 16.90
C TYR A 46 6.33 -18.22 16.07
N CYS A 47 5.77 -17.16 16.67
CA CYS A 47 5.55 -15.87 16.00
C CYS A 47 6.84 -15.30 15.40
N ILE A 48 7.95 -15.38 16.13
CA ILE A 48 9.26 -14.87 15.70
C ILE A 48 9.88 -15.75 14.60
N SER A 49 9.86 -17.07 14.78
CA SER A 49 10.68 -17.99 13.94
C SER A 49 9.97 -18.47 12.68
N LEU A 50 8.71 -18.88 12.79
CA LEU A 50 7.99 -19.63 11.75
C LEU A 50 6.67 -18.98 11.35
N GLY A 51 6.16 -18.06 12.16
CA GLY A 51 4.87 -17.40 11.96
C GLY A 51 4.74 -16.72 10.61
N HIS A 52 5.83 -16.15 10.08
CA HIS A 52 5.85 -15.50 8.78
C HIS A 52 5.32 -16.38 7.63
N LYS A 53 5.42 -17.71 7.74
CA LYS A 53 4.94 -18.66 6.73
C LYS A 53 3.41 -18.70 6.63
N LEU A 54 2.68 -18.39 7.70
CA LEU A 54 1.22 -18.35 7.69
C LEU A 54 0.69 -17.29 6.72
N TYR A 55 1.40 -16.17 6.57
CA TYR A 55 1.04 -15.12 5.61
C TYR A 55 1.21 -15.51 4.14
N SER A 56 1.92 -16.61 3.87
CA SER A 56 2.04 -17.17 2.52
C SER A 56 0.91 -18.16 2.21
N ASN A 57 0.05 -18.48 3.19
CA ASN A 57 -1.11 -19.34 2.97
C ASN A 57 -2.15 -18.62 2.11
N ILE A 58 -2.67 -19.31 1.09
CA ILE A 58 -3.61 -18.73 0.12
C ILE A 58 -4.87 -18.14 0.77
N ARG A 59 -5.39 -18.75 1.84
CA ARG A 59 -6.57 -18.26 2.56
C ARG A 59 -6.28 -16.96 3.31
N VAL A 60 -5.14 -16.89 4.00
CA VAL A 60 -4.73 -15.69 4.72
C VAL A 60 -4.48 -14.55 3.74
N LYS A 61 -3.81 -14.84 2.63
CA LYS A 61 -3.55 -13.84 1.58
C LYS A 61 -4.86 -13.30 0.99
N ALA A 62 -5.80 -14.18 0.64
CA ALA A 62 -7.10 -13.77 0.11
C ALA A 62 -7.88 -12.86 1.09
N GLU A 63 -7.84 -13.15 2.39
CA GLU A 63 -8.50 -12.30 3.40
C GLU A 63 -7.77 -10.96 3.61
N ILE A 64 -6.43 -10.94 3.53
CA ILE A 64 -5.67 -9.67 3.54
C ILE A 64 -6.05 -8.82 2.33
N ASP A 65 -6.07 -9.40 1.14
CA ASP A 65 -6.44 -8.72 -0.10
C ASP A 65 -7.87 -8.17 -0.03
N ARG A 66 -8.80 -8.96 0.54
CA ARG A 66 -10.17 -8.52 0.81
C ARG A 66 -10.21 -7.33 1.78
N ILE A 67 -9.56 -7.41 2.94
CA ILE A 67 -9.54 -6.32 3.93
C ILE A 67 -8.94 -5.05 3.32
N MET A 68 -7.88 -5.18 2.51
CA MET A 68 -7.30 -4.04 1.81
C MET A 68 -8.26 -3.44 0.77
N ALA A 69 -9.03 -4.27 0.06
CA ALA A 69 -10.04 -3.80 -0.89
C ALA A 69 -11.20 -3.11 -0.17
N ASP A 70 -11.70 -3.69 0.92
CA ASP A 70 -12.76 -3.13 1.76
C ASP A 70 -12.30 -1.78 2.36
N ASN A 71 -11.09 -1.72 2.91
CA ASN A 71 -10.50 -0.48 3.42
C ASN A 71 -10.32 0.58 2.33
N ARG A 72 -10.03 0.19 1.08
CA ARG A 72 -9.95 1.14 -0.06
C ARG A 72 -11.33 1.64 -0.49
N ALA A 73 -12.37 0.82 -0.33
CA ALA A 73 -13.75 1.21 -0.64
C ALA A 73 -14.33 2.14 0.44
N GLU A 74 -14.01 1.87 1.71
CA GLU A 74 -14.44 2.69 2.86
C GLU A 74 -13.64 3.99 2.97
N ASN A 75 -12.31 3.90 2.86
CA ASN A 75 -11.46 5.09 2.75
C ASN A 75 -11.56 5.61 1.32
N LYS A 76 -12.56 6.44 1.06
CA LYS A 76 -12.64 7.32 -0.13
C LYS A 76 -11.56 8.40 -0.11
N LEU A 77 -10.33 8.04 0.31
CA LEU A 77 -9.17 8.89 0.22
C LEU A 77 -8.89 9.09 -1.26
N THR A 78 -9.23 10.27 -1.74
CA THR A 78 -8.90 10.66 -3.10
C THR A 78 -7.39 10.76 -3.21
N VAL A 79 -6.86 10.56 -4.43
CA VAL A 79 -5.44 10.79 -4.72
C VAL A 79 -4.98 12.14 -4.19
N GLN A 80 -5.84 13.15 -4.38
CA GLN A 80 -5.60 14.51 -3.92
C GLN A 80 -5.44 14.59 -2.39
N GLN A 81 -6.32 13.95 -1.61
CA GLN A 81 -6.21 13.96 -0.15
C GLN A 81 -4.92 13.33 0.35
N VAL A 82 -4.45 12.25 -0.28
CA VAL A 82 -3.17 11.62 0.07
C VAL A 82 -1.99 12.53 -0.29
N LEU A 83 -2.04 13.21 -1.44
CA LEU A 83 -1.00 14.15 -1.85
C LEU A 83 -0.97 15.37 -0.92
N ASP A 84 -2.13 15.90 -0.53
CA ASP A 84 -2.26 17.03 0.39
C ASP A 84 -1.66 16.68 1.75
N ASP A 85 -1.95 15.49 2.30
CA ASP A 85 -1.38 15.01 3.57
C ASP A 85 0.15 14.86 3.50
N LEU A 86 0.68 14.39 2.36
CA LEU A 86 2.12 14.26 2.15
C LEU A 86 2.80 15.63 2.03
N ASP A 87 2.17 16.59 1.36
CA ASP A 87 2.67 17.96 1.21
C ASP A 87 2.65 18.70 2.57
N ASP A 88 1.63 18.46 3.41
CA ASP A 88 1.56 18.93 4.79
C ASP A 88 2.69 18.35 5.66
N GLY A 89 2.95 17.04 5.54
CA GLY A 89 4.06 16.36 6.21
C GLY A 89 5.42 16.90 5.77
N LEU A 90 5.59 17.11 4.47
CA LEU A 90 6.79 17.71 3.89
C LEU A 90 7.02 19.13 4.42
N GLN A 91 5.97 19.96 4.51
CA GLN A 91 6.10 21.32 5.02
C GLN A 91 6.51 21.34 6.50
N LYS A 92 5.93 20.46 7.32
CA LYS A 92 6.34 20.29 8.73
C LYS A 92 7.79 19.83 8.86
N ALA A 93 8.24 18.92 7.99
CA ALA A 93 9.62 18.45 7.97
C ALA A 93 10.60 19.56 7.55
N LYS A 94 10.23 20.39 6.55
CA LYS A 94 10.99 21.58 6.13
C LYS A 94 11.17 22.58 7.27
N THR A 95 10.09 22.89 8.01
CA THR A 95 10.16 23.78 9.18
C THR A 95 11.12 23.28 10.24
N LYS A 96 11.20 21.95 10.43
CA LYS A 96 12.11 21.30 11.38
C LYS A 96 13.51 21.04 10.82
N GLN A 97 13.76 21.35 9.55
CA GLN A 97 15.00 21.04 8.83
C GLN A 97 15.39 19.54 8.88
N ASP A 98 14.40 18.65 8.99
CA ASP A 98 14.63 17.19 9.03
C ASP A 98 14.77 16.66 7.59
N LEU A 99 16.02 16.63 7.11
CA LEU A 99 16.37 16.20 5.75
C LEU A 99 15.94 14.75 5.46
N ASN A 100 15.95 13.88 6.46
CA ASN A 100 15.56 12.47 6.29
C ASN A 100 14.05 12.35 6.11
N ALA A 101 13.27 13.09 6.90
CA ALA A 101 11.82 13.14 6.73
C ALA A 101 11.44 13.75 5.37
N ILE A 102 12.10 14.83 4.96
CA ILE A 102 11.89 15.46 3.64
C ILE A 102 12.09 14.46 2.51
N ALA A 103 13.21 13.73 2.49
CA ALA A 103 13.50 12.75 1.45
C ALA A 103 12.42 11.65 1.38
N ARG A 104 11.98 11.15 2.54
CA ARG A 104 10.93 10.12 2.64
C ARG A 104 9.57 10.62 2.13
N PHE A 105 9.17 11.84 2.46
CA PHE A 105 7.92 12.40 1.96
C PHE A 105 7.95 12.60 0.44
N CYS A 106 9.06 13.08 -0.12
CA CYS A 106 9.23 13.19 -1.57
C CYS A 106 9.17 11.82 -2.28
N GLU A 107 9.81 10.80 -1.70
CA GLU A 107 9.78 9.44 -2.23
C GLU A 107 8.36 8.85 -2.19
N LEU A 108 7.65 8.99 -1.07
CA LEU A 108 6.27 8.53 -0.91
C LEU A 108 5.33 9.22 -1.90
N ARG A 109 5.49 10.53 -2.10
CA ARG A 109 4.73 11.30 -3.09
C ARG A 109 4.93 10.78 -4.51
N GLY A 110 6.19 10.52 -4.89
CA GLY A 110 6.52 9.93 -6.19
C GLY A 110 5.93 8.52 -6.37
N LYS A 111 6.02 7.66 -5.35
CA LYS A 111 5.42 6.30 -5.38
C LYS A 111 3.91 6.33 -5.49
N HIS A 112 3.25 7.24 -4.78
CA HIS A 112 1.80 7.39 -4.89
C HIS A 112 1.39 7.84 -6.29
N LEU A 113 2.04 8.86 -6.86
CA LEU A 113 1.82 9.26 -8.25
C LEU A 113 2.04 8.09 -9.22
N ALA A 114 3.13 7.34 -9.04
CA ALA A 114 3.46 6.18 -9.87
C ALA A 114 2.37 5.08 -9.82
N MET A 115 1.81 4.81 -8.63
CA MET A 115 0.71 3.84 -8.48
C MET A 115 -0.55 4.22 -9.27
N PHE A 116 -0.75 5.51 -9.55
CA PHE A 116 -1.85 5.99 -10.40
C PHE A 116 -1.47 5.99 -11.88
N THR A 117 -0.21 6.21 -12.23
CA THR A 117 0.24 6.17 -13.64
C THR A 117 0.45 4.75 -14.17
N ASP A 118 0.83 3.78 -13.33
CA ASP A 118 1.05 2.37 -13.71
C ASP A 118 -0.25 1.63 -14.04
N ARG A 119 -1.39 2.08 -13.51
CA ARG A 119 -2.71 1.68 -14.00
C ARG A 119 -3.04 2.57 -15.19
N HIS A 120 -2.58 2.22 -16.39
CA HIS A 120 -2.94 2.85 -17.68
C HIS A 120 -4.03 3.92 -17.57
N ILE A 121 -3.62 5.12 -17.12
CA ILE A 121 -4.40 6.31 -17.36
C ILE A 121 -4.12 6.53 -18.83
N ASP A 122 -5.14 6.44 -19.68
CA ASP A 122 -5.06 7.04 -21.00
C ASP A 122 -4.76 8.53 -20.76
N VAL A 123 -3.46 8.86 -20.84
CA VAL A 123 -2.89 10.18 -20.51
C VAL A 123 -3.46 11.27 -21.43
N THR A 124 -4.25 10.88 -22.43
CA THR A 124 -5.03 11.77 -23.29
C THR A 124 -6.06 12.60 -22.51
N ASP A 125 -6.58 12.12 -21.38
CA ASP A 125 -7.62 12.83 -20.60
C ASP A 125 -7.05 13.73 -19.48
N ALA A 126 -5.73 13.69 -19.24
CA ALA A 126 -5.07 14.41 -18.14
C ALA A 126 -4.47 15.77 -18.55
N ILE A 127 -4.61 16.17 -19.82
CA ILE A 127 -4.12 17.46 -20.29
C ILE A 127 -5.25 18.47 -20.15
N ALA A 128 -5.06 19.41 -19.23
CA ALA A 128 -5.90 20.59 -19.05
C ALA A 128 -6.24 21.22 -20.42
N PRO A 129 -7.51 21.18 -20.88
CA PRO A 129 -7.91 21.69 -22.20
C PRO A 129 -7.72 23.22 -22.33
N GLU A 130 -7.59 23.91 -21.20
CA GLU A 130 -7.29 25.34 -21.11
C GLU A 130 -5.84 25.70 -21.45
N LEU A 131 -4.93 24.72 -21.52
CA LEU A 131 -3.55 24.97 -21.91
C LEU A 131 -3.44 25.31 -23.39
N SER A 132 -2.49 26.19 -23.72
CA SER A 132 -2.17 26.48 -25.11
C SER A 132 -1.70 25.21 -25.82
N PRO A 133 -1.96 25.04 -27.13
CA PRO A 133 -1.51 23.85 -27.87
C PRO A 133 -0.01 23.57 -27.73
N GLU A 134 0.81 24.62 -27.60
CA GLU A 134 2.25 24.49 -27.40
C GLU A 134 2.61 23.95 -26.01
N ASP A 135 1.90 24.37 -24.97
CA ASP A 135 2.13 23.89 -23.60
C ASP A 135 1.58 22.48 -23.39
N GLN A 136 0.47 22.15 -24.06
CA GLN A 136 -0.05 20.77 -24.12
C GLN A 136 1.01 19.82 -24.70
N GLU A 137 1.70 20.24 -25.76
CA GLU A 137 2.76 19.43 -26.40
C GLU A 137 3.99 19.27 -25.49
N LYS A 138 4.40 20.34 -24.78
CA LYS A 138 5.49 20.26 -23.79
C LYS A 138 5.15 19.31 -22.64
N VAL A 139 3.91 19.35 -22.16
CA VAL A 139 3.42 18.46 -21.11
C VAL A 139 3.37 17.00 -21.60
N ARG A 140 2.89 16.74 -22.83
CA ARG A 140 2.95 15.41 -23.46
C ARG A 140 4.37 14.88 -23.54
N ALA A 141 5.30 15.68 -24.05
CA ALA A 141 6.70 15.29 -24.20
C ALA A 141 7.38 15.01 -22.85
N ALA A 142 7.05 15.78 -21.82
CA ALA A 142 7.54 15.55 -20.46
C ALA A 142 6.97 14.26 -19.85
N LEU A 143 5.68 13.99 -20.05
CA LEU A 143 5.01 12.77 -19.56
C LEU A 143 5.58 11.51 -20.22
N ILE A 144 5.82 11.52 -21.54
CA ILE A 144 6.44 10.40 -22.26
C ILE A 144 7.83 10.06 -21.69
N ARG A 145 8.62 11.07 -21.28
CA ARG A 145 9.95 10.87 -20.68
C ARG A 145 9.91 10.32 -19.26
N LEU A 146 8.82 10.54 -18.53
CA LEU A 146 8.69 10.14 -17.13
C LEU A 146 8.12 8.73 -16.94
N VAL A 147 7.52 8.14 -17.99
CA VAL A 147 7.04 6.74 -17.95
C VAL A 147 8.22 5.78 -18.16
N PRO A 148 8.57 4.93 -17.17
CA PRO A 148 9.61 3.92 -17.35
C PRO A 148 9.10 2.84 -18.30
N GLY A 149 9.72 2.72 -19.49
CA GLY A 149 9.33 1.74 -20.51
C GLY A 149 8.59 2.32 -21.71
N GLY A 150 9.03 3.50 -22.19
CA GLY A 150 8.50 4.15 -23.39
C GLY A 150 8.19 3.17 -24.53
N ARG A 151 6.92 3.17 -24.94
CA ARG A 151 6.41 2.51 -26.15
C ARG A 151 7.29 2.91 -27.34
N LYS A 152 7.92 1.93 -27.99
CA LYS A 152 8.74 2.11 -29.20
C LYS A 152 7.91 2.30 -30.47
N ASP A 153 6.59 2.31 -30.32
CA ASP A 153 5.59 2.28 -31.38
C ASP A 153 5.00 3.66 -31.73
N ILE A 154 5.58 4.75 -31.20
CA ILE A 154 5.21 6.13 -31.54
C ILE A 154 6.44 6.91 -32.03
N ALA A 155 7.11 6.38 -33.06
CA ALA A 155 8.13 7.08 -33.85
C ALA A 155 7.77 6.98 -35.34
#